data_AF-A0A7S0PZ13-F1
#
_entry.id   AF-A0A7S0PZ13-F1
#
_cell.length_a   1.000
_cell.length_b   1.000
_cell.length_c   1.000
_cell.angle_alpha   90.00
_cell.angle_beta   90.00
_cell.angle_gamma   90.00
#
_symmetry.space_group_name_H-M   'P 1'
#
loop_
_entity.id
_entity.type
_entity.pdbx_description
1 polymer ?
#
loop_
_entity_poly.entity_id
_entity_poly.type
_entity_poly.pdbx_seq_one_letter_code
_entity_poly.pdbx_strand_id
1 'polypeptide(L)'
;AAASEIVELHASALYRHSGNYEDFLLSKQARLEVEGQQAQAARNKWRAELNWVRRQPKARSTKSKSRLEAFEQLDNRVKGAPQPVQSLAIDSEMRRLGSSVLTFEDATISAGGRTLVSHFSYDFSRGERIGICGPNGA
;
A
#
# COMPACT_ATOMS: atom_id res chain seq x y z
N ALA A 1 -24.04 5.87 -17.37
CA ALA A 1 -23.72 4.50 -17.80
C ALA A 1 -22.55 4.01 -16.95
N ALA A 2 -22.76 3.00 -16.10
CA ALA A 2 -21.68 2.38 -15.34
C ALA A 2 -20.78 1.58 -16.31
N ALA A 3 -19.46 1.66 -16.14
CA ALA A 3 -18.51 0.94 -16.99
C ALA A 3 -18.73 -0.57 -16.86
N SER A 4 -18.82 -1.25 -18.00
CA SER A 4 -19.02 -2.70 -18.11
C SER A 4 -17.71 -3.49 -18.16
N GLU A 5 -16.59 -2.80 -18.39
CA GLU A 5 -15.25 -3.38 -18.48
C GLU A 5 -14.24 -2.49 -17.77
N ILE A 6 -13.32 -3.13 -17.04
CA ILE A 6 -12.22 -2.47 -16.34
C ILE A 6 -10.91 -3.03 -16.87
N VAL A 7 -10.01 -2.13 -17.29
CA VAL A 7 -8.67 -2.47 -17.74
C VAL A 7 -7.66 -1.95 -16.72
N GLU A 8 -6.87 -2.85 -16.15
CA GLU A 8 -5.83 -2.54 -15.18
C GLU A 8 -4.45 -2.74 -15.80
N LEU A 9 -3.59 -1.73 -15.70
CA LEU A 9 -2.18 -1.83 -16.04
C LEU A 9 -1.37 -1.94 -14.75
N HIS A 10 -0.73 -3.08 -14.54
CA HIS A 10 0.04 -3.37 -13.34
C HIS A 10 1.31 -4.16 -13.70
N ALA A 11 2.47 -3.72 -13.20
CA ALA A 11 3.76 -4.37 -13.42
C ALA A 11 4.07 -4.69 -14.91
N SER A 12 3.73 -3.76 -15.81
CA SER A 12 3.86 -3.93 -17.28
C SER A 12 2.96 -5.01 -17.90
N ALA A 13 1.99 -5.52 -17.14
CA ALA A 13 0.95 -6.42 -17.62
C ALA A 13 -0.41 -5.71 -17.65
N LEU A 14 -1.25 -6.10 -18.61
CA LEU A 14 -2.58 -5.56 -18.82
C LEU A 14 -3.61 -6.64 -18.46
N TYR A 15 -4.45 -6.33 -17.47
CA TYR A 15 -5.49 -7.22 -16.97
C TYR A 15 -6.85 -6.66 -17.38
N ARG A 16 -7.69 -7.51 -17.96
CA ARG A 16 -9.06 -7.16 -18.31
C ARG A 16 -10.00 -7.86 -17.36
N HIS A 17 -10.91 -7.10 -16.78
CA HIS A 17 -11.93 -7.58 -15.85
C HIS A 17 -13.30 -7.24 -16.43
N SER A 18 -14.14 -8.25 -16.63
CA SER A 18 -15.54 -8.08 -17.01
C SER A 18 -16.40 -8.01 -15.76
N GLY A 19 -17.27 -7.02 -15.65
CA GLY A 19 -18.14 -6.87 -14.48
C GLY A 19 -18.15 -5.46 -13.93
N ASN A 20 -18.77 -5.31 -12.76
CA ASN A 20 -18.83 -4.02 -12.08
C ASN A 20 -17.52 -3.74 -11.31
N TYR A 21 -17.45 -2.59 -10.64
CA TYR A 21 -16.25 -2.21 -9.87
C TYR A 21 -15.98 -3.12 -8.67
N GLU A 22 -17.01 -3.67 -8.03
CA GLU A 22 -16.86 -4.60 -6.89
C GLU A 22 -16.23 -5.92 -7.35
N ASP A 23 -16.67 -6.46 -8.48
CA ASP A 23 -16.12 -7.67 -9.09
C ASP A 23 -14.62 -7.50 -9.42
N PHE A 24 -14.25 -6.33 -9.94
CA PHE A 24 -12.86 -5.95 -10.17
C PHE A 24 -12.05 -5.93 -8.87
N LEU A 25 -12.58 -5.34 -7.80
CA LEU A 25 -11.89 -5.29 -6.51
C LEU A 25 -11.64 -6.69 -5.93
N LEU A 26 -12.64 -7.57 -6.00
CA LEU A 26 -12.53 -8.95 -5.53
C LEU A 26 -11.50 -9.74 -6.36
N SER A 27 -11.59 -9.67 -7.69
CA SER A 27 -10.64 -10.30 -8.61
C SER A 27 -9.21 -9.82 -8.37
N LYS A 28 -9.04 -8.50 -8.22
CA LYS A 28 -7.76 -7.86 -7.93
C LYS A 28 -7.20 -8.32 -6.57
N GLN A 29 -8.03 -8.36 -5.53
CA GLN A 29 -7.59 -8.79 -4.21
C GLN A 29 -7.14 -10.27 -4.22
N ALA A 30 -7.94 -11.17 -4.80
CA ALA A 30 -7.58 -12.58 -4.91
C ALA A 30 -6.25 -12.77 -5.66
N ARG A 31 -6.03 -12.02 -6.75
CA ARG A 31 -4.76 -12.03 -7.49
C ARG A 31 -3.58 -11.58 -6.61
N LEU A 32 -3.73 -10.44 -5.93
CA LEU A 32 -2.69 -9.89 -5.07
C LEU A 32 -2.33 -10.83 -3.91
N GLU A 33 -3.32 -11.54 -3.35
CA GLU A 33 -3.10 -12.55 -2.31
C GLU A 33 -2.27 -13.73 -2.84
N VAL A 34 -2.61 -14.27 -4.02
CA VAL A 34 -1.86 -15.36 -4.65
C VAL A 34 -0.44 -14.92 -5.01
N GLU A 35 -0.28 -13.74 -5.62
CA GLU A 35 1.02 -13.16 -5.94
C GLU A 35 1.87 -12.96 -4.67
N GLY A 36 1.25 -12.46 -3.59
CA GLY A 36 1.89 -12.28 -2.28
C GLY A 36 2.38 -13.61 -1.68
N GLN A 37 1.56 -14.66 -1.73
CA GLN A 37 1.93 -15.99 -1.25
C GLN A 37 3.10 -16.57 -2.06
N GLN A 38 3.06 -16.45 -3.39
CA GLN A 38 4.13 -16.92 -4.28
C GLN A 38 5.44 -16.15 -4.03
N ALA A 39 5.37 -14.84 -3.89
CA ALA A 39 6.53 -14.00 -3.57
C ALA A 39 7.14 -14.36 -2.21
N GLN A 40 6.31 -14.64 -1.21
CA GLN A 40 6.77 -15.06 0.11
C GLN A 40 7.44 -16.44 0.06
N ALA A 41 6.85 -17.40 -0.65
CA ALA A 41 7.47 -18.72 -0.86
C ALA A 41 8.82 -18.61 -1.59
N ALA A 42 8.91 -17.76 -2.62
CA ALA A 42 10.15 -17.49 -3.34
C ALA A 42 11.22 -16.87 -2.43
N ARG A 43 10.86 -15.89 -1.59
CA ARG A 43 11.74 -15.29 -0.57
C ARG A 43 12.25 -16.32 0.43
N ASN A 44 11.39 -17.22 0.91
CA ASN A 44 11.78 -18.27 1.84
C ASN A 44 12.77 -19.25 1.19
N LYS A 45 12.50 -19.66 -0.05
CA LYS A 45 13.43 -20.50 -0.83
C LYS A 45 14.77 -19.79 -1.04
N TRP A 46 14.74 -18.50 -1.38
CA TRP A 46 15.94 -17.69 -1.54
C TRP A 46 16.78 -17.62 -0.25
N ARG A 47 16.15 -17.45 0.92
CA ARG A 47 16.85 -17.48 2.22
C ARG A 47 17.52 -18.84 2.47
N ALA A 48 16.82 -19.93 2.18
CA ALA A 48 17.37 -21.28 2.35
C ALA A 48 18.58 -21.53 1.43
N GLU A 49 18.47 -21.14 0.15
CA GLU A 49 19.56 -21.27 -0.81
C GLU A 49 20.74 -20.33 -0.49
N LEU A 50 20.48 -19.09 -0.05
CA LEU A 50 21.52 -18.17 0.41
C LEU A 50 22.31 -18.77 1.58
N ASN A 51 21.63 -19.41 2.53
CA ASN A 51 22.29 -20.11 3.63
C ASN A 51 23.15 -21.28 3.13
N TRP A 52 22.70 -22.02 2.12
CA TRP A 52 23.49 -23.08 1.48
C TRP A 52 24.72 -22.51 0.77
N VAL A 53 24.57 -21.42 0.01
CA VAL A 53 25.68 -20.73 -0.66
C VAL A 53 26.67 -20.15 0.35
N ARG A 54 26.23 -19.68 1.51
CA ARG A 54 27.13 -19.17 2.58
C ARG A 54 27.90 -20.28 3.30
N ARG A 55 27.38 -21.50 3.35
CA ARG A 55 28.08 -22.63 4.00
C ARG A 55 29.37 -22.96 3.25
N GLN A 56 30.44 -23.21 4.00
CA GLN A 56 31.67 -23.73 3.45
C GLN A 56 31.47 -25.20 3.04
N PRO A 57 32.04 -25.65 1.91
CA PRO A 57 31.99 -27.05 1.53
C PRO A 57 32.73 -27.91 2.57
N LYS A 58 32.21 -29.12 2.85
CA LYS A 58 32.91 -30.07 3.72
C LYS A 58 34.06 -30.73 2.94
N ALA A 59 35.22 -30.82 3.58
CA ALA A 59 36.42 -31.44 3.01
C ALA A 59 36.83 -30.84 1.65
N ARG A 60 37.57 -31.58 0.81
CA ARG A 60 38.00 -31.16 -0.54
C ARG A 60 36.88 -31.20 -1.60
N SER A 61 35.62 -30.95 -1.20
CA SER A 61 34.50 -30.94 -2.15
C SER A 61 34.28 -29.53 -2.71
N THR A 62 33.80 -29.46 -3.95
CA THR A 62 33.35 -28.23 -4.60
C THR A 62 31.82 -28.15 -4.56
N LYS A 63 31.29 -26.92 -4.52
CA LYS A 63 29.85 -26.69 -4.64
C LYS A 63 29.36 -27.07 -6.03
N SER A 64 28.13 -27.56 -6.13
CA SER A 64 27.50 -27.84 -7.43
C SER A 64 27.32 -26.56 -8.23
N LYS A 65 27.89 -26.52 -9.44
CA LYS A 65 27.78 -25.39 -10.37
C LYS A 65 26.34 -25.16 -10.80
N SER A 66 25.59 -26.22 -11.12
CA SER A 66 24.18 -26.10 -11.54
C SER A 66 23.28 -25.53 -10.44
N ARG A 67 23.60 -25.81 -9.17
CA ARG A 67 22.86 -25.24 -8.04
C ARG A 67 23.19 -23.76 -7.81
N LEU A 68 24.44 -23.36 -8.05
CA LEU A 68 24.85 -21.96 -7.98
C LEU A 68 24.17 -21.13 -9.07
N GLU A 69 24.14 -21.63 -10.31
CA GLU A 69 23.42 -21.00 -11.42
C GLU A 69 21.91 -20.88 -11.12
N ALA A 70 21.29 -21.91 -10.54
CA ALA A 70 19.89 -21.86 -10.12
C ALA A 70 19.63 -20.81 -9.02
N PHE A 71 20.59 -20.61 -8.10
CA PHE A 71 20.52 -19.56 -7.09
C PHE A 71 20.59 -18.16 -7.70
N GLU A 72 21.49 -17.91 -8.64
CA GLU A 72 21.60 -16.62 -9.34
C GLU A 72 20.31 -16.25 -10.09
N GLN A 73 19.70 -17.24 -10.77
CA GLN A 73 18.40 -17.03 -11.41
C GLN A 73 17.30 -16.70 -10.40
N LEU A 74 17.29 -17.37 -9.25
CA LEU A 74 16.33 -17.10 -8.17
C LEU A 74 16.55 -15.71 -7.55
N ASP A 75 17.80 -15.31 -7.34
CA ASP A 75 18.19 -13.99 -6.81
C ASP A 75 17.72 -12.87 -7.74
N ASN A 76 17.94 -13.00 -9.05
CA ASN A 76 17.46 -12.04 -10.03
C ASN A 76 15.93 -11.92 -10.05
N ARG A 77 15.21 -13.04 -9.94
CA ARG A 77 13.73 -13.04 -9.87
C ARG A 77 13.21 -12.36 -8.61
N VAL A 78 13.82 -12.61 -7.45
CA VAL A 78 13.37 -12.01 -6.18
C VAL A 78 13.70 -10.52 -6.12
N LYS A 79 14.84 -10.09 -6.66
CA LYS A 79 15.22 -8.67 -6.74
C LYS A 79 14.38 -7.87 -7.74
N GLY A 80 13.98 -8.50 -8.85
CA GLY A 80 13.10 -7.89 -9.85
C GLY A 80 11.62 -7.89 -9.50
N ALA A 81 11.22 -8.57 -8.41
CA ALA A 81 9.83 -8.60 -7.98
C ALA A 81 9.41 -7.20 -7.48
N PRO A 82 8.24 -6.67 -7.89
CA PRO A 82 7.75 -5.40 -7.40
C PRO A 82 7.64 -5.44 -5.88
N GLN A 83 8.20 -4.42 -5.21
CA GLN A 83 8.06 -4.31 -3.77
C GLN A 83 6.58 -4.11 -3.44
N PRO A 84 6.08 -4.75 -2.37
CA PRO A 84 4.73 -4.47 -1.90
C PRO A 84 4.60 -2.96 -1.70
N VAL A 85 3.48 -2.40 -2.15
CA VAL A 85 3.12 -1.02 -1.87
C VAL A 85 3.23 -0.83 -0.35
N GLN A 86 4.29 -0.15 0.10
CA GLN A 86 4.38 0.26 1.48
C GLN A 86 3.19 1.17 1.71
N SER A 87 2.36 0.82 2.69
CA SER A 87 1.37 1.75 3.21
C SER A 87 2.13 3.02 3.56
N LEU A 88 1.85 4.13 2.88
CA LEU A 88 2.29 5.44 3.34
C LEU A 88 1.61 5.67 4.69
N ALA A 89 2.26 5.24 5.77
CA ALA A 89 1.96 5.68 7.10
C ALA A 89 2.45 7.13 7.15
N ILE A 90 1.52 8.08 7.03
CA ILE A 90 1.80 9.47 7.34
C ILE A 90 1.85 9.54 8.86
N ASP A 91 3.02 9.22 9.43
CA ASP A 91 3.29 9.46 10.84
C ASP A 91 3.53 10.96 11.02
N SER A 92 2.45 11.69 11.31
CA SER A 92 2.57 13.06 11.82
C SER A 92 2.89 12.98 13.32
N GLU A 93 4.04 13.51 13.74
CA GLU A 93 4.36 13.67 15.17
C GLU A 93 3.29 14.54 15.85
N MET A 94 2.36 13.92 16.57
CA MET A 94 1.34 14.64 17.34
C MET A 94 2.01 15.29 18.56
N ARG A 95 2.29 16.59 18.49
CA ARG A 95 2.59 17.39 19.69
C ARG A 95 1.43 17.23 20.69
N ARG A 96 1.74 17.04 21.97
CA ARG A 96 0.75 16.90 23.04
C ARG A 96 -0.09 18.19 23.12
N LEU A 97 -1.30 18.17 22.55
CA LEU A 97 -2.30 19.22 22.70
C LEU A 97 -3.02 19.05 24.04
N GLY A 98 -3.36 20.17 24.69
CA GLY A 98 -4.06 20.24 25.98
C GLY A 98 -5.51 19.74 25.93
N SER A 99 -6.28 19.95 27.00
CA SER A 99 -7.66 19.44 27.13
C SER A 99 -8.66 20.13 26.19
N SER A 100 -8.49 21.42 25.91
CA SER A 100 -9.23 22.15 24.85
C SER A 100 -8.27 22.41 23.70
N VAL A 101 -8.64 21.94 22.51
CA VAL A 101 -7.78 22.07 21.31
C VAL A 101 -8.18 23.29 20.50
N LEU A 102 -9.49 23.52 20.31
CA LEU A 102 -10.05 24.64 19.55
C LEU A 102 -11.54 24.79 19.87
N THR A 103 -12.02 26.00 20.15
CA THR A 103 -13.45 26.27 20.30
C THR A 103 -13.82 27.37 19.31
N PHE A 104 -14.84 27.11 18.48
CA PHE A 104 -15.45 28.13 17.64
C PHE A 104 -16.76 28.57 18.30
N GLU A 105 -16.97 29.88 18.34
CA GLU A 105 -18.22 30.50 18.75
C GLU A 105 -18.63 31.47 17.63
N ASP A 106 -19.82 31.26 17.07
CA ASP A 106 -20.43 32.05 16.00
C ASP A 106 -19.49 32.36 14.82
N ALA A 107 -18.67 31.39 14.46
CA ALA A 107 -17.68 31.57 13.41
C ALA A 107 -18.33 31.66 12.03
N THR A 108 -17.88 32.63 11.23
CA THR A 108 -18.23 32.77 9.82
C THR A 108 -16.96 32.65 8.99
N ILE A 109 -16.88 31.65 8.14
CA ILE A 109 -15.72 31.38 7.26
C ILE A 109 -16.12 31.76 5.84
N SER A 110 -15.34 32.66 5.24
CA SER A 110 -15.51 33.07 3.84
C SER A 110 -14.21 32.92 3.07
N ALA A 111 -14.30 32.43 1.83
CA ALA A 111 -13.17 32.30 0.92
C ALA A 111 -13.60 32.71 -0.48
N GLY A 112 -12.77 33.51 -1.16
CA GLY A 112 -13.06 33.95 -2.54
C GLY A 112 -14.38 34.73 -2.69
N GLY A 113 -14.81 35.45 -1.65
CA GLY A 113 -16.05 36.25 -1.67
C GLY A 113 -17.34 35.43 -1.47
N ARG A 114 -17.25 34.13 -1.16
CA ARG A 114 -18.39 33.29 -0.79
C ARG A 114 -18.27 32.88 0.68
N THR A 115 -19.38 32.93 1.40
CA THR A 115 -19.48 32.39 2.75
C THR A 115 -19.61 30.88 2.65
N LEU A 116 -18.60 30.16 3.16
CA LEU A 116 -18.57 28.69 3.20
C LEU A 116 -19.33 28.18 4.44
N VAL A 117 -19.17 28.87 5.56
CA VAL A 117 -19.78 28.51 6.84
C VAL A 117 -20.25 29.79 7.54
N SER A 118 -21.46 29.76 8.11
CA SER A 118 -22.03 30.86 8.90
C SER A 118 -22.57 30.34 10.23
N HIS A 119 -22.36 31.09 11.32
CA HIS A 119 -22.84 30.75 12.68
C HIS A 119 -22.42 29.35 13.15
N PHE A 120 -21.15 29.01 12.93
CA PHE A 120 -20.61 27.73 13.39
C PHE A 120 -20.03 27.85 14.79
N SER A 121 -20.66 27.13 15.71
CA SER A 121 -20.21 26.99 17.09
C SER A 121 -19.93 25.53 17.38
N TYR A 122 -18.67 25.20 17.69
CA TYR A 122 -18.25 23.83 17.99
C TYR A 122 -17.04 23.79 18.91
N ASP A 123 -17.07 22.89 19.88
CA ASP A 123 -15.97 22.66 20.83
C ASP A 123 -15.22 21.37 20.46
N PHE A 124 -13.97 21.52 20.03
CA PHE A 124 -13.15 20.41 19.56
C PHE A 124 -12.45 19.73 20.74
N SER A 125 -12.79 18.45 20.95
CA SER A 125 -12.20 17.63 22.00
C SER A 125 -10.89 16.97 21.54
N ARG A 126 -10.03 16.64 22.52
CA ARG A 126 -8.76 15.98 22.23
C ARG A 126 -8.96 14.58 21.64
N GLY A 127 -8.35 14.32 20.48
CA GLY A 127 -8.38 13.01 19.81
C GLY A 127 -9.56 12.83 18.86
N GLU A 128 -10.38 13.86 18.71
CA GLU A 128 -11.51 13.86 17.79
C GLU A 128 -11.02 13.90 16.33
N ARG A 129 -11.68 13.12 15.46
CA ARG A 129 -11.39 13.06 14.02
C ARG A 129 -12.62 13.54 13.28
N ILE A 130 -12.51 14.70 12.62
CA ILE A 130 -13.63 15.32 11.92
C ILE A 130 -13.38 15.23 10.42
N GLY A 131 -14.32 14.61 9.71
CA GLY A 131 -14.34 14.58 8.25
C GLY A 131 -15.18 15.74 7.73
N ILE A 132 -14.56 16.64 6.97
CA ILE A 132 -15.28 17.71 6.27
C ILE A 132 -15.73 17.13 4.93
N CYS A 133 -17.03 17.04 4.71
CA CYS A 133 -17.62 16.61 3.45
C CYS A 133 -18.53 17.70 2.88
N GLY A 134 -18.51 17.85 1.55
CA GLY A 134 -19.28 18.85 0.84
C GLY A 134 -18.99 18.81 -0.66
N PRO A 135 -19.79 19.49 -1.48
CA PRO A 135 -19.46 19.68 -2.89
C PRO A 135 -18.13 20.41 -3.02
N ASN A 136 -17.37 20.10 -4.07
CA ASN A 136 -16.08 20.75 -4.32
C ASN A 136 -16.28 22.28 -4.44
N GLY A 137 -15.67 23.04 -3.53
CA GLY A 137 -15.79 24.50 -3.47
C GLY A 137 -16.92 25.04 -2.60
N ALA A 138 -17.55 24.20 -1.77
CA ALA A 138 -18.44 24.59 -0.68
C ALA A 138 -17.66 24.95 0.60
#